data_AF-A0A2E9AKI0-F1
#
_entry.id   AF-A0A2E9AKI0-F1
#
_cell.length_a   1.000
_cell.length_b   1.000
_cell.length_c   1.000
_cell.angle_alpha   90.00
_cell.angle_beta   90.00
_cell.angle_gamma   90.00
#
_symmetry.space_group_name_H-M   'P 1'
#
loop_
_entity.id
_entity.type
_entity.pdbx_description
1 polymer ?
#
loop_
_entity_poly.entity_id
_entity_poly.type
_entity_poly.pdbx_seq_one_letter_code
_entity_poly.pdbx_strand_id
1 'polypeptide(L)'
;MTKKKITGIAIVGLIVLCAGAVIAMKAAQPEAAESATIITAKQAQLASIESYNEGQNSFSDSFNPIIRERTLRDSGRKSVGLFIKNVYFRIVGDVAFDTTQLSAVLIPKTPGDPIVLDDPTSFIFHPLNGQVTLPPKALSALFNQYLTDYDDSQLRNIQASTRDDGQLRVEGEAAKIPGVWLPFHMTGQVTLEQGHLFVYRPDEIKIGPMKAKGLLEAINLELSKLLQIESEGAGFSGNNVVLDLNHALPPPEQSVHVANMQIDSAGVHLDITSDRDPEFPDPVVKSDSYVMLQGGDIRIQRAVITDARLQLMARDGGKLNASLYNYREQMVNGVLDATPAGEIAIYLSDYVPVDYVGSALPEDSDAS
;
A
#
# COMPACT_ATOMS: atom_id res chain seq x y z
N MET A 1 83.00 -42.00 -39.41
CA MET A 1 82.52 -42.93 -38.38
C MET A 1 83.18 -42.61 -37.05
N THR A 2 82.58 -42.55 -35.85
CA THR A 2 81.26 -42.17 -35.34
C THR A 2 81.51 -41.85 -33.84
N LYS A 3 80.93 -40.77 -33.30
CA LYS A 3 80.90 -40.40 -31.86
C LYS A 3 79.95 -41.36 -31.09
N LYS A 4 79.78 -41.45 -29.76
CA LYS A 4 80.10 -40.65 -28.56
C LYS A 4 79.76 -41.50 -27.30
N LYS A 5 80.31 -41.09 -26.15
CA LYS A 5 79.96 -41.48 -24.77
C LYS A 5 78.55 -41.01 -24.35
N ILE A 6 77.98 -41.62 -23.29
CA ILE A 6 77.47 -41.03 -22.01
C ILE A 6 76.31 -41.89 -21.46
N THR A 7 76.53 -42.58 -20.34
CA THR A 7 75.46 -43.17 -19.51
C THR A 7 75.80 -42.91 -18.04
N GLY A 8 74.98 -42.10 -17.37
CA GLY A 8 75.17 -41.74 -15.96
C GLY A 8 74.80 -40.28 -15.73
N ILE A 9 73.49 -40.01 -15.59
CA ILE A 9 72.79 -38.86 -14.97
C ILE A 9 71.35 -38.95 -15.51
N ALA A 10 70.54 -39.88 -14.98
CA ALA A 10 69.12 -39.95 -15.32
C ALA A 10 68.23 -40.41 -14.15
N ILE A 11 68.80 -40.90 -13.04
CA ILE A 11 67.99 -41.50 -11.96
C ILE A 11 67.77 -40.55 -10.77
N VAL A 12 68.56 -39.48 -10.61
CA VAL A 12 68.40 -38.54 -9.47
C VAL A 12 67.39 -37.41 -9.76
N GLY A 13 67.11 -37.11 -11.03
CA GLY A 13 66.16 -36.05 -11.42
C GLY A 13 64.68 -36.41 -11.27
N LEU A 14 64.33 -37.70 -11.25
CA LEU A 14 62.92 -38.13 -11.21
C LEU A 14 62.33 -38.13 -9.78
N ILE A 15 63.16 -38.35 -8.75
CA ILE A 15 62.69 -38.41 -7.35
C ILE A 15 62.41 -37.00 -6.79
N VAL A 16 63.14 -35.97 -7.23
CA VAL A 16 62.94 -34.58 -6.77
C VAL A 16 61.69 -33.94 -7.40
N LEU A 17 61.32 -34.32 -8.62
CA LEU A 17 60.07 -33.87 -9.28
C LEU A 17 58.81 -34.49 -8.66
N CYS A 18 58.86 -35.76 -8.23
CA CYS A 18 57.74 -36.39 -7.53
C CYS A 18 57.54 -35.84 -6.10
N ALA A 19 58.61 -35.52 -5.37
CA ALA A 19 58.50 -34.95 -4.02
C ALA A 19 57.93 -33.52 -4.03
N GLY A 20 58.33 -32.69 -5.00
CA GLY A 20 57.79 -31.33 -5.16
C GLY A 20 56.30 -31.30 -5.53
N ALA A 21 55.85 -32.23 -6.38
CA ALA A 21 54.44 -32.38 -6.72
C ALA A 21 53.58 -32.86 -5.53
N VAL A 22 54.10 -33.76 -4.70
CA VAL A 22 53.40 -34.24 -3.49
C VAL A 22 53.30 -33.14 -2.43
N ILE A 23 54.31 -32.28 -2.27
CA ILE A 23 54.26 -31.15 -1.33
C ILE A 23 53.28 -30.06 -1.82
N ALA A 24 53.25 -29.78 -3.13
CA ALA A 24 52.29 -28.85 -3.72
C ALA A 24 50.84 -29.37 -3.66
N MET A 25 50.61 -30.67 -3.91
CA MET A 25 49.29 -31.29 -3.76
C MET A 25 48.83 -31.32 -2.30
N LYS A 26 49.74 -31.55 -1.35
CA LYS A 26 49.42 -31.57 0.08
C LYS A 26 49.17 -30.17 0.67
N ALA A 27 49.68 -29.12 0.04
CA ALA A 27 49.37 -27.72 0.36
C ALA A 27 48.08 -27.22 -0.31
N ALA A 28 47.73 -27.74 -1.50
CA ALA A 28 46.46 -27.44 -2.19
C ALA A 28 45.26 -28.25 -1.65
N GLN A 29 45.49 -29.43 -1.06
CA GLN A 29 44.45 -30.25 -0.43
C GLN A 29 43.71 -29.57 0.73
N PRO A 30 44.35 -28.88 1.69
CA PRO A 30 43.64 -28.19 2.75
C PRO A 30 42.78 -27.03 2.21
N GLU A 31 43.27 -26.22 1.27
CA GLU A 31 42.46 -25.17 0.63
C GLU A 31 41.28 -25.73 -0.16
N ALA A 32 41.46 -26.84 -0.90
CA ALA A 32 40.39 -27.48 -1.64
C ALA A 32 39.35 -28.15 -0.72
N ALA A 33 39.78 -28.75 0.39
CA ALA A 33 38.90 -29.34 1.40
C ALA A 33 38.14 -28.27 2.21
N GLU A 34 38.79 -27.16 2.55
CA GLU A 34 38.17 -26.02 3.22
C GLU A 34 37.17 -25.32 2.29
N SER A 35 37.53 -25.12 1.01
CA SER A 35 36.62 -24.61 -0.02
C SER A 35 35.41 -25.52 -0.21
N ALA A 36 35.60 -26.84 -0.26
CA ALA A 36 34.50 -27.79 -0.34
C ALA A 36 33.58 -27.71 0.89
N THR A 37 34.15 -27.54 2.08
CA THR A 37 33.40 -27.39 3.34
C THR A 37 32.57 -26.10 3.34
N ILE A 38 33.15 -24.97 2.90
CA ILE A 38 32.46 -23.68 2.78
C ILE A 38 31.32 -23.75 1.75
N ILE A 39 31.55 -24.40 0.61
CA ILE A 39 30.52 -24.59 -0.44
C ILE A 39 29.38 -25.45 0.08
N THR A 40 29.66 -26.59 0.73
CA THR A 40 28.63 -27.46 1.30
C THR A 40 27.83 -26.74 2.39
N ALA A 41 28.50 -25.98 3.27
CA ALA A 41 27.82 -25.18 4.27
C ALA A 41 26.89 -24.12 3.62
N LYS A 42 27.35 -23.48 2.53
CA LYS A 42 26.54 -22.52 1.78
C LYS A 42 25.33 -23.19 1.11
N GLN A 43 25.50 -24.37 0.53
CA GLN A 43 24.40 -25.13 -0.09
C GLN A 43 23.36 -25.55 0.95
N ALA A 44 23.79 -26.03 2.12
CA ALA A 44 22.89 -26.36 3.22
C ALA A 44 22.11 -25.13 3.71
N GLN A 45 22.78 -23.97 3.81
CA GLN A 45 22.12 -22.71 4.14
C GLN A 45 21.05 -22.35 3.08
N LEU A 46 21.37 -22.44 1.79
CA LEU A 46 20.43 -22.14 0.70
C LEU A 46 19.23 -23.09 0.72
N ALA A 47 19.44 -24.39 0.94
CA ALA A 47 18.35 -25.36 1.06
C ALA A 47 17.42 -25.06 2.27
N SER A 48 17.99 -24.58 3.39
CA SER A 48 17.18 -24.18 4.55
C SER A 48 16.33 -22.93 4.27
N ILE A 49 16.86 -21.99 3.49
CA ILE A 49 16.13 -20.79 3.05
C ILE A 49 15.02 -21.19 2.06
N GLU A 50 15.31 -22.11 1.14
CA GLU A 50 14.33 -22.61 0.17
C GLU A 50 13.15 -23.29 0.87
N SER A 51 13.41 -24.17 1.83
CA SER A 51 12.36 -24.81 2.64
C SER A 51 11.52 -23.81 3.44
N TYR A 52 12.15 -22.75 3.97
CA TYR A 52 11.42 -21.65 4.62
C TYR A 52 10.49 -20.91 3.64
N ASN A 53 11.01 -20.60 2.44
CA ASN A 53 10.27 -19.92 1.39
C ASN A 53 9.11 -20.77 0.84
N GLU A 54 9.25 -22.09 0.78
CA GLU A 54 8.15 -23.01 0.43
C GLU A 54 6.99 -22.93 1.42
N GLY A 55 7.29 -22.81 2.73
CA GLY A 55 6.27 -22.58 3.75
C GLY A 55 5.51 -21.26 3.54
N GLN A 56 6.23 -20.19 3.25
CA GLN A 56 5.61 -18.88 2.95
C GLN A 56 4.79 -18.90 1.67
N ASN A 57 5.25 -19.65 0.68
CA ASN A 57 4.52 -19.83 -0.58
C ASN A 57 3.21 -20.58 -0.39
N SER A 58 3.22 -21.62 0.43
CA SER A 58 2.01 -22.38 0.77
C SER A 58 0.96 -21.49 1.44
N PHE A 59 1.39 -20.57 2.32
CA PHE A 59 0.50 -19.57 2.91
C PHE A 59 -0.11 -18.64 1.84
N SER A 60 0.73 -18.08 0.96
CA SER A 60 0.27 -17.18 -0.10
C SER A 60 -0.64 -17.83 -1.14
N ASP A 61 -0.51 -19.13 -1.37
CA ASP A 61 -1.35 -19.87 -2.32
C ASP A 61 -2.84 -19.87 -1.94
N SER A 62 -3.16 -19.70 -0.66
CA SER A 62 -4.55 -19.64 -0.18
C SER A 62 -5.34 -18.43 -0.71
N PHE A 63 -4.68 -17.30 -0.98
CA PHE A 63 -5.35 -16.07 -1.43
C PHE A 63 -4.81 -15.51 -2.74
N ASN A 64 -3.59 -15.87 -3.14
CA ASN A 64 -2.89 -15.33 -4.31
C ASN A 64 -2.01 -16.40 -4.97
N PRO A 65 -2.58 -17.45 -5.60
CA PRO A 65 -1.84 -18.58 -6.13
C PRO A 65 -0.87 -18.23 -7.27
N ILE A 66 0.13 -19.09 -7.45
CA ILE A 66 1.02 -19.08 -8.62
C ILE A 66 0.19 -19.51 -9.85
N ILE A 67 0.15 -18.67 -10.88
CA ILE A 67 -0.60 -18.93 -12.12
C ILE A 67 0.27 -18.92 -13.39
N ARG A 68 1.55 -18.55 -13.26
CA ARG A 68 2.53 -18.47 -14.34
C ARG A 68 3.88 -18.98 -13.86
N GLU A 69 4.77 -19.33 -14.80
CA GLU A 69 6.09 -19.87 -14.48
C GLU A 69 6.92 -18.83 -13.72
N ARG A 70 7.57 -19.28 -12.64
CA ARG A 70 8.45 -18.44 -11.83
C ARG A 70 9.76 -18.17 -12.56
N THR A 71 10.20 -16.92 -12.54
CA THR A 71 11.49 -16.52 -13.10
C THR A 71 12.25 -15.61 -12.12
N LEU A 72 13.50 -15.25 -12.45
CA LEU A 72 14.29 -14.29 -11.66
C LEU A 72 13.65 -12.89 -11.53
N ARG A 73 12.63 -12.57 -12.34
CA ARG A 73 11.98 -11.27 -12.39
C ARG A 73 10.48 -11.35 -12.11
N ASP A 74 9.99 -12.54 -11.74
CA ASP A 74 8.57 -12.88 -11.77
C ASP A 74 8.25 -13.96 -10.74
N SER A 75 7.48 -13.62 -9.72
CA SER A 75 7.02 -14.54 -8.67
C SER A 75 6.06 -15.63 -9.16
N GLY A 76 5.58 -15.54 -10.39
CA GLY A 76 4.57 -16.42 -10.93
C GLY A 76 3.13 -16.04 -10.52
N ARG A 77 2.96 -15.00 -9.70
CA ARG A 77 1.69 -14.65 -9.06
C ARG A 77 1.02 -13.47 -9.76
N LYS A 78 -0.30 -13.32 -9.58
CA LYS A 78 -1.10 -12.29 -10.27
C LYS A 78 -1.25 -10.99 -9.49
N SER A 79 -0.97 -11.02 -8.19
CA SER A 79 -1.23 -9.92 -7.26
C SER A 79 -0.18 -9.90 -6.16
N VAL A 80 -0.27 -8.95 -5.24
CA VAL A 80 0.46 -8.92 -3.97
C VAL A 80 -0.57 -8.89 -2.83
N GLY A 81 -0.42 -9.75 -1.82
CA GLY A 81 -1.22 -9.68 -0.61
C GLY A 81 -0.82 -8.48 0.23
N LEU A 82 -1.79 -7.80 0.83
CA LEU A 82 -1.59 -6.65 1.69
C LEU A 82 -2.34 -6.88 3.01
N PHE A 83 -1.63 -6.77 4.13
CA PHE A 83 -2.19 -6.97 5.47
C PHE A 83 -1.82 -5.79 6.35
N ILE A 84 -2.82 -5.06 6.81
CA ILE A 84 -2.68 -3.87 7.63
C ILE A 84 -3.18 -4.21 9.02
N LYS A 85 -2.39 -3.94 10.05
CA LYS A 85 -2.78 -4.15 11.46
C LYS A 85 -2.51 -2.88 12.25
N ASN A 86 -3.55 -2.28 12.82
CA ASN A 86 -3.50 -1.10 13.68
C ASN A 86 -2.65 0.03 13.08
N VAL A 87 -3.07 0.57 11.94
CA VAL A 87 -2.35 1.62 11.18
C VAL A 87 -3.28 2.77 10.90
N TYR A 88 -2.78 4.00 11.05
CA TYR A 88 -3.44 5.16 10.44
C TYR A 88 -2.95 5.26 8.99
N PHE A 89 -3.78 4.82 8.05
CA PHE A 89 -3.40 4.66 6.64
C PHE A 89 -3.93 5.83 5.80
N ARG A 90 -3.04 6.70 5.36
CA ARG A 90 -3.33 7.82 4.46
C ARG A 90 -3.21 7.35 3.02
N ILE A 91 -4.26 7.57 2.23
CA ILE A 91 -4.14 7.48 0.78
C ILE A 91 -3.29 8.67 0.33
N VAL A 92 -3.80 9.88 0.56
CA VAL A 92 -3.15 11.14 0.20
C VAL A 92 -3.57 12.23 1.18
N GLY A 93 -2.62 13.08 1.60
CA GLY A 93 -2.90 14.18 2.52
C GLY A 93 -3.65 13.72 3.77
N ASP A 94 -4.83 14.30 3.99
CA ASP A 94 -5.73 13.96 5.11
C ASP A 94 -6.82 12.93 4.74
N VAL A 95 -6.88 12.44 3.50
CA VAL A 95 -7.73 11.32 3.09
C VAL A 95 -7.13 10.04 3.66
N ALA A 96 -7.68 9.57 4.78
CA ALA A 96 -7.09 8.51 5.58
C ALA A 96 -8.12 7.66 6.32
N PHE A 97 -7.72 6.43 6.66
CA PHE A 97 -8.50 5.47 7.44
C PHE A 97 -7.73 5.09 8.70
N ASP A 98 -8.40 5.06 9.84
CA ASP A 98 -7.91 4.33 11.00
C ASP A 98 -8.25 2.85 10.80
N THR A 99 -7.22 2.03 10.60
CA THR A 99 -7.37 0.61 10.26
C THR A 99 -7.03 -0.24 11.46
N THR A 100 -8.02 -0.91 12.04
CA THR A 100 -7.81 -1.91 13.10
C THR A 100 -7.12 -3.13 12.52
N GLN A 101 -7.71 -3.69 11.46
CA GLN A 101 -7.13 -4.77 10.67
C GLN A 101 -7.75 -4.77 9.28
N LEU A 102 -6.97 -5.02 8.24
CA LEU A 102 -7.45 -5.17 6.88
C LEU A 102 -6.56 -6.12 6.08
N SER A 103 -7.16 -7.13 5.46
CA SER A 103 -6.52 -7.92 4.40
C SER A 103 -7.01 -7.43 3.04
N ALA A 104 -6.14 -7.42 2.05
CA ALA A 104 -6.43 -7.00 0.69
C ALA A 104 -5.51 -7.72 -0.30
N VAL A 105 -5.85 -7.65 -1.59
CA VAL A 105 -4.90 -7.94 -2.68
C VAL A 105 -4.73 -6.71 -3.57
N LEU A 106 -3.49 -6.45 -3.95
CA LEU A 106 -3.11 -5.45 -4.93
C LEU A 106 -2.98 -6.14 -6.28
N ILE A 107 -3.76 -5.72 -7.26
CA ILE A 107 -3.83 -6.36 -8.58
C ILE A 107 -3.27 -5.38 -9.62
N PRO A 108 -2.18 -5.70 -10.33
CA PRO A 108 -1.67 -4.82 -11.38
C PRO A 108 -2.70 -4.76 -12.52
N LYS A 109 -2.89 -3.57 -13.10
CA LYS A 109 -3.79 -3.40 -14.25
C LYS A 109 -3.25 -4.08 -15.51
N THR A 110 -1.93 -4.21 -15.61
CA THR A 110 -1.25 -4.99 -16.65
C THR A 110 -0.83 -6.34 -16.07
N PRO A 111 -1.38 -7.47 -16.56
CA PRO A 111 -0.96 -8.79 -16.11
C PRO A 111 0.54 -9.00 -16.35
N GLY A 112 1.27 -9.40 -15.31
CA GLY A 112 2.69 -9.62 -15.40
C GLY A 112 3.54 -8.55 -14.70
N ASP A 113 3.03 -7.33 -14.64
CA ASP A 113 3.75 -6.21 -14.05
C ASP A 113 3.78 -6.31 -12.52
N PRO A 114 4.86 -5.80 -11.87
CA PRO A 114 4.86 -5.64 -10.43
C PRO A 114 3.88 -4.55 -10.00
N ILE A 115 3.46 -4.58 -8.74
CA ILE A 115 2.74 -3.45 -8.13
C ILE A 115 3.71 -2.27 -7.99
N VAL A 116 3.44 -1.16 -8.67
CA VAL A 116 4.29 0.02 -8.63
C VAL A 116 3.77 1.01 -7.60
N LEU A 117 4.37 1.05 -6.40
CA LEU A 117 3.91 1.98 -5.35
C LEU A 117 4.09 3.46 -5.73
N ASP A 118 5.07 3.77 -6.60
CA ASP A 118 5.26 5.11 -7.16
C ASP A 118 4.15 5.54 -8.13
N ASP A 119 3.34 4.61 -8.62
CA ASP A 119 2.25 4.87 -9.55
C ASP A 119 0.96 4.19 -9.04
N PRO A 120 0.23 4.84 -8.13
CA PRO A 120 -1.05 4.34 -7.63
C PRO A 120 -2.08 4.07 -8.73
N THR A 121 -1.94 4.62 -9.94
CA THR A 121 -2.88 4.36 -11.04
C THR A 121 -2.66 3.00 -11.71
N SER A 122 -1.50 2.36 -11.47
CA SER A 122 -1.08 1.13 -12.15
C SER A 122 -1.69 -0.15 -11.58
N PHE A 123 -2.44 -0.07 -10.48
CA PHE A 123 -3.02 -1.22 -9.81
C PHE A 123 -4.40 -0.91 -9.21
N ILE A 124 -5.11 -1.99 -8.88
CA ILE A 124 -6.39 -1.99 -8.18
C ILE A 124 -6.15 -2.48 -6.77
N PHE A 125 -6.69 -1.78 -5.79
CA PHE A 125 -6.75 -2.21 -4.41
C PHE A 125 -8.08 -2.93 -4.17
N HIS A 126 -8.02 -4.20 -3.83
CA HIS A 126 -9.18 -5.05 -3.61
C HIS A 126 -9.17 -5.57 -2.17
N PRO A 127 -9.84 -4.86 -1.25
CA PRO A 127 -10.04 -5.32 0.11
C PRO A 127 -10.71 -6.69 0.19
N LEU A 128 -10.27 -7.52 1.14
CA LEU A 128 -10.82 -8.84 1.39
C LEU A 128 -11.66 -8.83 2.67
N ASN A 129 -11.06 -8.67 3.85
CA ASN A 129 -11.79 -8.50 5.11
C ASN A 129 -11.10 -7.54 6.04
N GLY A 130 -11.87 -6.82 6.84
CA GLY A 130 -11.29 -5.92 7.83
C GLY A 130 -12.26 -4.94 8.44
N GLN A 131 -11.72 -4.15 9.35
CA GLN A 131 -12.41 -3.07 10.05
C GLN A 131 -11.60 -1.80 9.87
N VAL A 132 -12.23 -0.80 9.26
CA VAL A 132 -11.66 0.53 9.07
C VAL A 132 -12.63 1.58 9.55
N THR A 133 -12.12 2.65 10.11
CA THR A 133 -12.88 3.84 10.48
C THR A 133 -12.41 4.99 9.61
N LEU A 134 -13.34 5.64 8.92
CA LEU A 134 -13.12 6.87 8.18
C LEU A 134 -13.43 8.07 9.09
N PRO A 135 -12.42 8.81 9.58
CA PRO A 135 -12.66 9.93 10.48
C PRO A 135 -13.35 11.11 9.76
N PRO A 136 -14.07 11.98 10.47
CA PRO A 136 -14.74 13.13 9.85
C PRO A 136 -13.79 14.09 9.13
N LYS A 137 -12.56 14.23 9.64
CA LYS A 137 -11.50 15.01 8.99
C LYS A 137 -11.17 14.45 7.59
N ALA A 138 -11.13 13.13 7.46
CA ALA A 138 -10.84 12.46 6.19
C ALA A 138 -11.99 12.61 5.19
N LEU A 139 -13.25 12.55 5.63
CA LEU A 139 -14.41 12.89 4.79
C LEU A 139 -14.33 14.34 4.29
N SER A 140 -13.99 15.28 5.16
CA SER A 140 -13.82 16.69 4.79
C SER A 140 -12.69 16.87 3.78
N ALA A 141 -11.55 16.19 3.99
CA ALA A 141 -10.43 16.21 3.06
C ALA A 141 -10.80 15.60 1.70
N LEU A 142 -11.52 14.48 1.68
CA LEU A 142 -11.94 13.80 0.45
C LEU A 142 -12.76 14.72 -0.45
N PHE A 143 -13.72 15.44 0.12
CA PHE A 143 -14.50 16.38 -0.66
C PHE A 143 -13.65 17.55 -1.16
N ASN A 144 -12.93 18.23 -0.26
CA ASN A 144 -12.23 19.46 -0.62
C ASN A 144 -10.98 19.26 -1.48
N GLN A 145 -10.30 18.11 -1.40
CA GLN A 145 -9.02 17.84 -2.06
C GLN A 145 -9.15 16.94 -3.28
N TYR A 146 -10.35 16.38 -3.54
CA TYR A 146 -10.53 15.43 -4.63
C TYR A 146 -11.89 15.53 -5.31
N LEU A 147 -13.00 15.34 -4.59
CA LEU A 147 -14.32 15.27 -5.22
C LEU A 147 -14.84 16.61 -5.74
N THR A 148 -14.36 17.73 -5.18
CA THR A 148 -14.79 19.09 -5.52
C THR A 148 -13.62 20.01 -5.89
N ASP A 149 -12.42 19.45 -6.05
CA ASP A 149 -11.21 20.18 -6.43
C ASP A 149 -11.09 20.29 -7.96
N TYR A 150 -11.99 21.07 -8.55
CA TYR A 150 -12.01 21.36 -9.97
C TYR A 150 -12.57 22.77 -10.22
N ASP A 151 -12.20 23.35 -11.36
CA ASP A 151 -12.67 24.68 -11.76
C ASP A 151 -14.21 24.72 -11.83
N ASP A 152 -14.82 25.84 -11.42
CA ASP A 152 -16.28 26.02 -11.38
C ASP A 152 -17.06 25.05 -10.45
N SER A 153 -16.36 24.35 -9.54
CA SER A 153 -17.01 23.58 -8.48
C SER A 153 -18.07 24.42 -7.74
N GLN A 154 -19.24 23.83 -7.54
CA GLN A 154 -20.38 24.46 -6.87
C GLN A 154 -20.35 24.27 -5.35
N LEU A 155 -19.32 23.61 -4.83
CA LEU A 155 -19.16 23.23 -3.44
C LEU A 155 -17.73 23.52 -2.98
N ARG A 156 -17.58 24.06 -1.77
CA ARG A 156 -16.27 24.22 -1.14
C ARG A 156 -16.37 24.31 0.38
N ASN A 157 -15.22 24.30 1.06
CA ASN A 157 -15.11 24.47 2.50
C ASN A 157 -15.93 23.43 3.28
N ILE A 158 -16.02 22.21 2.73
CA ILE A 158 -16.83 21.12 3.24
C ILE A 158 -16.26 20.62 4.56
N GLN A 159 -17.11 20.55 5.58
CA GLN A 159 -16.78 20.09 6.92
C GLN A 159 -17.80 19.02 7.32
N ALA A 160 -17.31 17.80 7.48
CA ALA A 160 -18.08 16.68 7.98
C ALA A 160 -17.86 16.54 9.49
N SER A 161 -18.93 16.21 10.22
CA SER A 161 -18.87 15.76 11.60
C SER A 161 -19.86 14.64 11.85
N THR A 162 -19.48 13.74 12.76
CA THR A 162 -20.29 12.58 13.16
C THR A 162 -20.52 12.62 14.66
N ARG A 163 -21.58 11.96 15.14
CA ARG A 163 -21.94 11.87 16.55
C ARG A 163 -22.51 10.49 16.86
N ASP A 164 -22.61 10.17 18.14
CA ASP A 164 -23.14 8.88 18.62
C ASP A 164 -24.64 8.68 18.34
N ASP A 165 -25.33 9.69 17.79
CA ASP A 165 -26.70 9.59 17.29
C ASP A 165 -26.80 8.91 15.91
N GLY A 166 -25.66 8.51 15.33
CA GLY A 166 -25.58 7.85 14.03
C GLY A 166 -25.79 8.79 12.83
N GLN A 167 -25.86 10.10 13.06
CA GLN A 167 -26.09 11.08 12.01
C GLN A 167 -24.80 11.69 11.48
N LEU A 168 -24.76 11.90 10.17
CA LEU A 168 -23.74 12.69 9.49
C LEU A 168 -24.23 14.13 9.37
N ARG A 169 -23.37 15.06 9.77
CA ARG A 169 -23.59 16.51 9.62
C ARG A 169 -22.56 17.06 8.67
N VAL A 170 -23.01 17.78 7.66
CA VAL A 170 -22.17 18.37 6.63
C VAL A 170 -22.45 19.86 6.55
N GLU A 171 -21.41 20.67 6.68
CA GLU A 171 -21.46 22.11 6.51
C GLU A 171 -20.49 22.52 5.40
N GLY A 172 -20.77 23.64 4.76
CA GLY A 172 -19.88 24.16 3.73
C GLY A 172 -20.48 25.35 3.02
N GLU A 173 -19.94 25.67 1.85
CA GLU A 173 -20.45 26.73 1.00
C GLU A 173 -20.87 26.17 -0.36
N ALA A 174 -21.99 26.65 -0.87
CA ALA A 174 -22.51 26.28 -2.17
C ALA A 174 -22.72 27.51 -3.05
N ALA A 175 -22.44 27.39 -4.35
CA ALA A 175 -22.65 28.45 -5.33
C ALA A 175 -23.34 27.91 -6.59
N LYS A 176 -24.52 28.45 -6.92
CA LYS A 176 -25.18 28.22 -8.21
C LYS A 176 -24.85 29.30 -9.24
N ILE A 177 -24.54 30.49 -8.76
CA ILE A 177 -24.14 31.64 -9.58
C ILE A 177 -22.68 31.93 -9.25
N PRO A 178 -21.77 31.99 -10.25
CA PRO A 178 -20.38 32.30 -10.01
C PRO A 178 -20.19 33.57 -9.16
N GLY A 179 -19.37 33.47 -8.11
CA GLY A 179 -19.07 34.57 -7.20
C GLY A 179 -20.06 34.79 -6.04
N VAL A 180 -21.19 34.07 -5.98
CA VAL A 180 -22.16 34.15 -4.88
C VAL A 180 -22.17 32.83 -4.10
N TRP A 181 -21.51 32.83 -2.95
CA TRP A 181 -21.40 31.67 -2.07
C TRP A 181 -22.37 31.79 -0.91
N LEU A 182 -23.16 30.75 -0.68
CA LEU A 182 -24.08 30.66 0.45
C LEU A 182 -23.65 29.53 1.38
N PRO A 183 -23.59 29.77 2.70
CA PRO A 183 -23.32 28.71 3.65
C PRO A 183 -24.48 27.71 3.63
N PHE A 184 -24.18 26.41 3.75
CA PHE A 184 -25.19 25.38 3.92
C PHE A 184 -24.88 24.50 5.13
N HIS A 185 -25.93 23.88 5.64
CA HIS A 185 -25.87 22.88 6.70
C HIS A 185 -26.84 21.76 6.37
N MET A 186 -26.36 20.53 6.42
CA MET A 186 -27.13 19.31 6.21
C MET A 186 -26.93 18.38 7.41
N THR A 187 -28.01 17.75 7.87
CA THR A 187 -27.97 16.68 8.86
C THR A 187 -28.86 15.53 8.39
N GLY A 188 -28.39 14.30 8.56
CA GLY A 188 -29.21 13.11 8.38
C GLY A 188 -28.43 11.81 8.42
N GLN A 189 -29.06 10.74 7.94
CA GLN A 189 -28.50 9.39 8.00
C GLN A 189 -27.72 9.04 6.74
N VAL A 190 -26.71 8.18 6.87
CA VAL A 190 -26.07 7.52 5.74
C VAL A 190 -26.51 6.06 5.74
N THR A 191 -26.89 5.53 4.59
CA THR A 191 -27.12 4.10 4.44
C THR A 191 -26.12 3.50 3.47
N LEU A 192 -25.81 2.23 3.67
CA LEU A 192 -25.04 1.43 2.75
C LEU A 192 -25.96 0.71 1.77
N GLU A 193 -25.71 0.90 0.47
CA GLU A 193 -26.41 0.21 -0.61
C GLU A 193 -25.40 -0.54 -1.48
N GLN A 194 -25.77 -1.73 -1.93
CA GLN A 194 -24.96 -2.58 -2.83
C GLN A 194 -23.53 -2.89 -2.32
N GLY A 195 -23.26 -2.66 -1.03
CA GLY A 195 -21.96 -2.86 -0.40
C GLY A 195 -20.88 -1.84 -0.78
N HIS A 196 -21.19 -0.77 -1.52
CA HIS A 196 -20.18 0.24 -1.91
C HIS A 196 -20.76 1.64 -2.11
N LEU A 197 -22.09 1.77 -2.20
CA LEU A 197 -22.77 3.06 -2.35
C LEU A 197 -23.19 3.59 -0.99
N PHE A 198 -22.63 4.73 -0.62
CA PHE A 198 -22.97 5.45 0.60
C PHE A 198 -23.99 6.51 0.24
N VAL A 199 -25.21 6.31 0.69
CA VAL A 199 -26.33 7.20 0.36
C VAL A 199 -26.66 8.04 1.58
N TYR A 200 -26.22 9.29 1.55
CA TYR A 200 -26.54 10.30 2.55
C TYR A 200 -27.92 10.89 2.28
N ARG A 201 -28.82 10.69 3.24
CA ARG A 201 -30.22 11.13 3.23
C ARG A 201 -30.43 12.22 4.28
N PRO A 202 -30.19 13.49 3.91
CA PRO A 202 -30.44 14.60 4.83
C PRO A 202 -31.94 14.76 5.10
N ASP A 203 -32.33 14.77 6.38
CA ASP A 203 -33.67 15.16 6.82
C ASP A 203 -33.76 16.66 7.15
N GLU A 204 -32.62 17.30 7.41
CA GLU A 204 -32.50 18.75 7.56
C GLU A 204 -31.51 19.33 6.54
N ILE A 205 -31.96 20.30 5.74
CA ILE A 205 -31.11 21.07 4.81
C ILE A 205 -31.38 22.58 5.03
N LYS A 206 -30.32 23.35 5.23
CA LYS A 206 -30.36 24.83 5.33
C LYS A 206 -29.36 25.42 4.35
N ILE A 207 -29.74 26.47 3.61
CA ILE A 207 -28.86 27.20 2.70
C ILE A 207 -29.08 28.70 2.93
N GLY A 208 -28.01 29.45 3.18
CA GLY A 208 -28.01 30.88 3.48
C GLY A 208 -28.56 31.23 4.87
N PRO A 209 -28.85 32.52 5.15
CA PRO A 209 -29.38 32.99 6.44
C PRO A 209 -30.84 32.57 6.70
N MET A 210 -31.47 31.87 5.76
CA MET A 210 -32.85 31.43 5.89
C MET A 210 -32.89 30.12 6.67
N LYS A 211 -33.42 30.16 7.90
CA LYS A 211 -33.90 28.96 8.60
C LYS A 211 -35.07 28.42 7.78
N ALA A 212 -34.82 27.54 6.83
CA ALA A 212 -35.86 26.93 6.00
C ALA A 212 -36.66 25.88 6.80
N LYS A 213 -37.28 26.27 7.92
CA LYS A 213 -38.44 25.54 8.44
C LYS A 213 -39.60 25.82 7.49
N GLY A 214 -39.80 24.94 6.52
CA GLY A 214 -40.95 24.96 5.60
C GLY A 214 -40.67 25.38 4.16
N LEU A 215 -39.43 25.71 3.76
CA LEU A 215 -39.16 26.11 2.37
C LEU A 215 -38.88 24.91 1.44
N LEU A 216 -38.38 23.78 1.98
CA LEU A 216 -38.19 22.55 1.18
C LEU A 216 -39.53 21.89 0.82
N GLU A 217 -40.52 21.97 1.71
CA GLU A 217 -41.91 21.55 1.44
C GLU A 217 -42.64 22.52 0.50
N ALA A 218 -42.33 23.82 0.54
CA ALA A 218 -43.03 24.84 -0.24
C ALA A 218 -42.52 25.00 -1.70
N ILE A 219 -41.30 24.54 -2.02
CA ILE A 219 -40.69 24.77 -3.34
C ILE A 219 -40.46 23.46 -4.13
N ASN A 220 -40.62 22.26 -3.55
CA ASN A 220 -40.43 20.96 -4.25
C ASN A 220 -39.16 20.92 -5.13
N LEU A 221 -38.06 21.50 -4.63
CA LEU A 221 -36.86 21.75 -5.42
C LEU A 221 -35.76 20.80 -4.92
N GLU A 222 -35.31 19.93 -5.83
CA GLU A 222 -34.34 18.87 -5.53
C GLU A 222 -32.91 19.42 -5.48
N LEU A 223 -32.10 18.90 -4.55
CA LEU A 223 -30.68 19.25 -4.46
C LEU A 223 -29.94 18.98 -5.77
N SER A 224 -30.27 17.88 -6.47
CA SER A 224 -29.74 17.52 -7.79
C SER A 224 -30.06 18.52 -8.90
N LYS A 225 -31.07 19.38 -8.73
CA LYS A 225 -31.37 20.47 -9.68
C LYS A 225 -30.60 21.74 -9.35
N LEU A 226 -30.17 21.88 -8.10
CA LEU A 226 -29.46 23.05 -7.59
C LEU A 226 -27.96 22.91 -7.76
N LEU A 227 -27.41 21.77 -7.38
CA LEU A 227 -25.98 21.55 -7.28
C LEU A 227 -25.58 20.34 -8.13
N GLN A 228 -24.35 20.38 -8.62
CA GLN A 228 -23.72 19.26 -9.30
C GLN A 228 -22.33 19.00 -8.71
N ILE A 229 -21.94 17.73 -8.73
CA ILE A 229 -20.58 17.27 -8.45
C ILE A 229 -20.09 16.63 -9.73
N GLU A 230 -18.98 17.11 -10.28
CA GLU A 230 -18.38 16.62 -11.52
C GLU A 230 -17.28 15.61 -11.18
N SER A 231 -17.69 14.51 -10.55
CA SER A 231 -16.82 13.40 -10.20
C SER A 231 -17.52 12.08 -10.49
N GLU A 232 -16.77 11.05 -10.90
CA GLU A 232 -17.32 9.70 -11.08
C GLU A 232 -17.72 9.05 -9.74
N GLY A 233 -17.13 9.50 -8.64
CA GLY A 233 -17.32 8.90 -7.32
C GLY A 233 -18.36 9.55 -6.42
N ALA A 234 -18.92 10.70 -6.81
CA ALA A 234 -19.93 11.37 -5.99
C ALA A 234 -20.94 12.14 -6.84
N GLY A 235 -22.20 12.15 -6.41
CA GLY A 235 -23.25 12.88 -7.10
C GLY A 235 -24.50 13.06 -6.27
N PHE A 236 -25.46 13.80 -6.82
CA PHE A 236 -26.77 14.00 -6.21
C PHE A 236 -27.83 13.11 -6.86
N SER A 237 -28.67 12.50 -6.04
CA SER A 237 -29.86 11.75 -6.48
C SER A 237 -31.09 12.27 -5.75
N GLY A 238 -31.85 13.14 -6.42
CA GLY A 238 -32.92 13.93 -5.80
C GLY A 238 -32.36 14.84 -4.70
N ASN A 239 -32.69 14.53 -3.45
CA ASN A 239 -32.16 15.23 -2.26
C ASN A 239 -31.02 14.50 -1.56
N ASN A 240 -30.61 13.34 -2.08
CA ASN A 240 -29.57 12.52 -1.48
C ASN A 240 -28.21 12.84 -2.09
N VAL A 241 -27.14 12.65 -1.31
CA VAL A 241 -25.77 12.58 -1.82
C VAL A 241 -25.38 11.11 -1.91
N VAL A 242 -24.95 10.68 -3.08
CA VAL A 242 -24.46 9.32 -3.31
C VAL A 242 -22.95 9.40 -3.47
N LEU A 243 -22.23 8.63 -2.65
CA LEU A 243 -20.79 8.46 -2.72
C LEU A 243 -20.51 6.99 -3.06
N ASP A 244 -19.85 6.74 -4.18
CA ASP A 244 -19.42 5.41 -4.60
C ASP A 244 -17.98 5.18 -4.14
N LEU A 245 -17.77 4.34 -3.13
CA LEU A 245 -16.43 4.07 -2.61
C LEU A 245 -15.44 3.49 -3.65
N ASN A 246 -15.95 2.86 -4.71
CA ASN A 246 -15.10 2.29 -5.77
C ASN A 246 -14.50 3.38 -6.69
N HIS A 247 -15.11 4.56 -6.72
CA HIS A 247 -14.73 5.66 -7.61
C HIS A 247 -14.47 6.99 -6.87
N ALA A 248 -14.83 7.08 -5.59
CA ALA A 248 -14.73 8.31 -4.80
C ALA A 248 -13.36 8.58 -4.22
N LEU A 249 -12.55 7.54 -4.01
CA LEU A 249 -11.22 7.69 -3.46
C LEU A 249 -10.21 8.03 -4.57
N PRO A 250 -9.16 8.80 -4.26
CA PRO A 250 -8.01 8.93 -5.15
C PRO A 250 -7.45 7.55 -5.50
N PRO A 251 -6.75 7.40 -6.65
CA PRO A 251 -6.11 6.16 -7.02
C PRO A 251 -5.29 5.54 -5.87
N PRO A 252 -5.15 4.21 -5.79
CA PRO A 252 -5.59 3.20 -6.75
C PRO A 252 -7.11 3.05 -6.80
N GLU A 253 -7.58 2.56 -7.95
CA GLU A 253 -8.96 2.13 -8.11
C GLU A 253 -9.30 1.09 -7.04
N GLN A 254 -10.49 1.21 -6.48
CA GLN A 254 -10.94 0.39 -5.35
C GLN A 254 -11.99 -0.59 -5.86
N SER A 255 -11.94 -1.81 -5.33
CA SER A 255 -13.00 -2.80 -5.52
C SER A 255 -13.40 -3.32 -4.15
N VAL A 256 -14.12 -2.48 -3.41
CA VAL A 256 -14.55 -2.72 -2.04
C VAL A 256 -15.95 -3.32 -1.99
N HIS A 257 -16.15 -4.22 -1.02
CA HIS A 257 -17.46 -4.65 -0.58
C HIS A 257 -17.54 -4.51 0.95
N VAL A 258 -18.43 -3.63 1.39
CA VAL A 258 -18.73 -3.35 2.79
C VAL A 258 -19.93 -4.23 3.17
N ALA A 259 -19.79 -5.05 4.21
CA ALA A 259 -20.89 -5.81 4.78
C ALA A 259 -21.78 -4.92 5.66
N ASN A 260 -21.16 -4.02 6.40
CA ASN A 260 -21.82 -3.29 7.47
C ASN A 260 -21.16 -1.93 7.70
N MET A 261 -21.98 -0.95 8.09
CA MET A 261 -21.55 0.43 8.31
C MET A 261 -22.22 0.98 9.57
N GLN A 262 -21.43 1.64 10.43
CA GLN A 262 -21.87 2.37 11.61
C GLN A 262 -21.31 3.78 11.60
N ILE A 263 -22.01 4.71 12.23
CA ILE A 263 -21.53 6.06 12.48
C ILE A 263 -21.58 6.33 13.98
N ASP A 264 -20.49 6.85 14.53
CA ASP A 264 -20.41 7.39 15.88
C ASP A 264 -19.54 8.65 15.92
N SER A 265 -19.20 9.16 17.10
CA SER A 265 -18.32 10.32 17.25
C SER A 265 -16.90 10.17 16.70
N ALA A 266 -16.39 8.95 16.51
CA ALA A 266 -15.06 8.70 15.95
C ALA A 266 -15.06 8.75 14.41
N GLY A 267 -16.19 8.42 13.76
CA GLY A 267 -16.33 8.51 12.31
C GLY A 267 -17.29 7.48 11.73
N VAL A 268 -17.05 7.11 10.48
CA VAL A 268 -17.79 6.05 9.77
C VAL A 268 -17.00 4.75 9.85
N HIS A 269 -17.51 3.78 10.60
CA HIS A 269 -16.93 2.44 10.75
C HIS A 269 -17.45 1.51 9.69
N LEU A 270 -16.54 0.81 9.02
CA LEU A 270 -16.82 -0.09 7.91
C LEU A 270 -16.28 -1.47 8.22
N ASP A 271 -17.16 -2.46 8.15
CA ASP A 271 -16.78 -3.86 8.09
C ASP A 271 -16.69 -4.28 6.63
N ILE A 272 -15.48 -4.56 6.18
CA ILE A 272 -15.17 -5.02 4.84
C ILE A 272 -15.27 -6.54 4.80
N THR A 273 -15.83 -7.09 3.71
CA THR A 273 -15.88 -8.54 3.51
C THR A 273 -15.75 -8.97 2.05
N SER A 274 -15.33 -10.22 1.85
CA SER A 274 -15.27 -10.88 0.54
C SER A 274 -15.45 -12.39 0.70
N ASP A 275 -15.40 -13.12 -0.42
CA ASP A 275 -15.43 -14.58 -0.46
C ASP A 275 -14.14 -15.25 0.07
N ARG A 276 -13.07 -14.47 0.26
CA ARG A 276 -11.77 -14.92 0.74
C ARG A 276 -11.45 -14.26 2.06
N ASP A 277 -11.03 -15.02 3.06
CA ASP A 277 -10.61 -14.50 4.37
C ASP A 277 -9.26 -15.11 4.79
N PRO A 278 -8.14 -14.56 4.28
CA PRO A 278 -6.83 -15.08 4.61
C PRO A 278 -6.48 -14.79 6.07
N GLU A 279 -5.87 -15.75 6.73
CA GLU A 279 -5.23 -15.51 8.02
C GLU A 279 -4.16 -14.43 7.88
N PHE A 280 -3.91 -13.68 8.97
CA PHE A 280 -2.83 -12.69 8.97
C PHE A 280 -1.48 -13.40 9.05
N PRO A 281 -0.49 -13.02 8.21
CA PRO A 281 0.82 -13.62 8.28
C PRO A 281 1.55 -13.20 9.55
N ASP A 282 2.44 -14.08 10.03
CA ASP A 282 3.40 -13.71 11.06
C ASP A 282 4.26 -12.53 10.58
N PRO A 283 4.41 -11.48 11.41
CA PRO A 283 5.24 -10.35 11.06
C PRO A 283 6.73 -10.76 11.02
N VAL A 284 7.50 -10.15 10.12
CA VAL A 284 8.97 -10.32 10.02
C VAL A 284 9.64 -9.86 11.32
N VAL A 285 9.19 -8.73 11.86
CA VAL A 285 9.58 -8.18 13.15
C VAL A 285 8.32 -8.05 14.00
N LYS A 286 8.33 -8.64 15.21
CA LYS A 286 7.19 -8.60 16.12
C LYS A 286 6.76 -7.15 16.38
N SER A 287 5.54 -6.83 15.95
CA SER A 287 4.91 -5.51 16.12
C SER A 287 3.40 -5.66 16.20
N ASP A 288 2.76 -4.76 16.94
CA ASP A 288 1.30 -4.64 17.02
C ASP A 288 0.76 -3.56 16.07
N SER A 289 1.62 -2.91 15.28
CA SER A 289 1.27 -1.95 14.23
C SER A 289 2.16 -2.13 13.00
N TYR A 290 1.58 -2.53 11.86
CA TYR A 290 2.34 -2.76 10.64
C TYR A 290 1.48 -2.81 9.38
N VAL A 291 2.15 -2.61 8.24
CA VAL A 291 1.67 -3.04 6.92
C VAL A 291 2.58 -4.17 6.43
N MET A 292 2.01 -5.28 5.96
CA MET A 292 2.73 -6.40 5.36
C MET A 292 2.33 -6.53 3.90
N LEU A 293 3.31 -6.69 3.02
CA LEU A 293 3.16 -7.01 1.60
C LEU A 293 3.73 -8.40 1.37
N GLN A 294 2.93 -9.32 0.83
CA GLN A 294 3.30 -10.74 0.76
C GLN A 294 2.92 -11.43 -0.55
N GLY A 295 3.86 -12.26 -1.05
CA GLY A 295 3.63 -13.27 -2.08
C GLY A 295 3.33 -12.65 -3.45
N GLY A 296 4.15 -11.74 -3.94
CA GLY A 296 4.00 -11.17 -5.27
C GLY A 296 5.10 -10.17 -5.59
N ASP A 297 5.06 -9.55 -6.77
CA ASP A 297 6.13 -8.66 -7.21
C ASP A 297 5.77 -7.20 -6.94
N ILE A 298 6.68 -6.46 -6.30
CA ILE A 298 6.49 -5.05 -5.95
C ILE A 298 7.67 -4.20 -6.40
N ARG A 299 7.37 -3.04 -6.96
CA ARG A 299 8.35 -2.02 -7.33
C ARG A 299 8.26 -0.85 -6.37
N ILE A 300 9.35 -0.62 -5.64
CA ILE A 300 9.52 0.48 -4.70
C ILE A 300 10.72 1.31 -5.15
N GLN A 301 10.51 2.59 -5.41
CA GLN A 301 11.50 3.51 -5.98
C GLN A 301 12.17 3.04 -7.26
N ARG A 302 13.31 2.36 -7.17
CA ARG A 302 14.08 1.82 -8.32
C ARG A 302 14.37 0.32 -8.15
N ALA A 303 13.83 -0.30 -7.10
CA ALA A 303 14.02 -1.70 -6.80
C ALA A 303 12.73 -2.48 -7.10
N VAL A 304 12.89 -3.67 -7.66
CA VAL A 304 11.83 -4.67 -7.78
C VAL A 304 12.15 -5.78 -6.79
N ILE A 305 11.20 -6.09 -5.93
CA ILE A 305 11.26 -7.20 -4.97
C ILE A 305 10.31 -8.25 -5.49
N THR A 306 10.85 -9.41 -5.87
CA THR A 306 10.05 -10.53 -6.37
C THR A 306 9.64 -11.45 -5.24
N ASP A 307 8.42 -11.99 -5.28
CA ASP A 307 7.83 -12.84 -4.23
C ASP A 307 8.00 -12.23 -2.83
N ALA A 308 7.61 -10.95 -2.72
CA ALA A 308 7.92 -10.10 -1.59
C ALA A 308 7.41 -10.65 -0.27
N ARG A 309 8.19 -10.45 0.79
CA ARG A 309 7.73 -10.48 2.18
C ARG A 309 8.31 -9.25 2.87
N LEU A 310 7.52 -8.17 2.84
CA LEU A 310 7.96 -6.84 3.21
C LEU A 310 7.03 -6.25 4.27
N GLN A 311 7.60 -5.86 5.41
CA GLN A 311 6.90 -5.24 6.52
C GLN A 311 7.27 -3.77 6.65
N LEU A 312 6.28 -2.88 6.77
CA LEU A 312 6.43 -1.47 7.09
C LEU A 312 5.99 -1.24 8.54
N MET A 313 6.76 -0.46 9.30
CA MET A 313 6.49 -0.11 10.70
C MET A 313 6.90 1.33 10.99
N ALA A 314 6.40 1.91 12.08
CA ALA A 314 6.90 3.18 12.58
C ALA A 314 8.31 3.01 13.16
N ARG A 315 9.22 3.95 12.87
CA ARG A 315 10.59 3.92 13.39
C ARG A 315 10.68 4.11 14.90
N ASP A 316 9.73 4.84 15.48
CA ASP A 316 9.64 5.08 16.93
C ASP A 316 9.01 3.89 17.70
N GLY A 317 8.53 2.86 16.98
CA GLY A 317 7.83 1.71 17.53
C GLY A 317 6.37 1.97 17.91
N GLY A 318 5.84 3.15 17.60
CA GLY A 318 4.45 3.54 17.84
C GLY A 318 3.46 3.02 16.78
N LYS A 319 2.26 3.59 16.77
CA LYS A 319 1.27 3.33 15.73
C LYS A 319 1.76 3.93 14.41
N LEU A 320 1.89 3.10 13.39
CA LEU A 320 2.29 3.53 12.06
C LEU A 320 1.25 4.50 11.48
N ASN A 321 1.73 5.67 11.07
CA ASN A 321 1.02 6.64 10.24
C ASN A 321 1.59 6.54 8.82
N ALA A 322 1.08 5.59 8.04
CA ALA A 322 1.56 5.31 6.69
C ALA A 322 0.88 6.23 5.68
N SER A 323 1.60 6.66 4.66
CA SER A 323 1.04 7.34 3.49
C SER A 323 1.38 6.60 2.22
N LEU A 324 0.39 6.33 1.36
CA LEU A 324 0.63 5.77 0.03
C LEU A 324 1.31 6.80 -0.88
N TYR A 325 0.77 8.01 -0.98
CA TYR A 325 1.31 9.02 -1.89
C TYR A 325 2.62 9.65 -1.40
N ASN A 326 2.85 9.68 -0.09
CA ASN A 326 4.07 10.24 0.50
C ASN A 326 4.99 9.17 1.13
N TYR A 327 4.88 7.92 0.67
CA TYR A 327 5.68 6.83 1.22
C TYR A 327 7.18 7.06 1.00
N ARG A 328 7.55 7.75 -0.10
CA ARG A 328 8.95 8.01 -0.46
C ARG A 328 9.62 8.91 0.58
N GLU A 329 8.96 9.99 0.98
CA GLU A 329 9.44 10.93 1.98
C GLU A 329 9.64 10.23 3.33
N GLN A 330 8.71 9.33 3.70
CA GLN A 330 8.84 8.52 4.91
C GLN A 330 9.98 7.50 4.82
N MET A 331 10.26 6.98 3.62
CA MET A 331 11.36 6.05 3.37
C MET A 331 12.74 6.74 3.35
N VAL A 332 12.86 7.97 2.84
CA VAL A 332 14.16 8.67 2.71
C VAL A 332 14.87 8.78 4.05
N ASN A 333 14.12 9.01 5.14
CA ASN A 333 14.66 9.10 6.50
C ASN A 333 14.47 7.79 7.30
N GLY A 334 14.00 6.72 6.65
CA GLY A 334 13.74 5.43 7.27
C GLY A 334 14.99 4.56 7.45
N VAL A 335 14.79 3.39 8.05
CA VAL A 335 15.81 2.33 8.18
C VAL A 335 15.27 1.06 7.54
N LEU A 336 16.12 0.32 6.84
CA LEU A 336 15.79 -0.97 6.23
C LEU A 336 16.67 -2.06 6.82
N ASP A 337 16.03 -3.10 7.32
CA ASP A 337 16.66 -4.36 7.73
C ASP A 337 16.20 -5.50 6.82
N ALA A 338 17.05 -6.51 6.65
CA ALA A 338 16.74 -7.70 5.87
C ALA A 338 17.16 -8.98 6.59
N THR A 339 16.35 -10.03 6.48
CA THR A 339 16.68 -11.36 7.02
C THR A 339 17.51 -12.17 6.02
N PRO A 340 18.25 -13.21 6.45
CA PRO A 340 18.94 -14.11 5.54
C PRO A 340 18.02 -14.81 4.53
N ALA A 341 16.72 -14.90 4.82
CA ALA A 341 15.72 -15.46 3.92
C ALA A 341 15.23 -14.46 2.84
N GLY A 342 15.68 -13.20 2.90
CA GLY A 342 15.30 -12.15 1.95
C GLY A 342 14.04 -11.37 2.33
N GLU A 343 13.56 -11.52 3.56
CA GLU A 343 12.46 -10.73 4.09
C GLU A 343 12.95 -9.34 4.44
N ILE A 344 12.10 -8.32 4.25
CA ILE A 344 12.49 -6.93 4.40
C ILE A 344 11.61 -6.28 5.48
N ALA A 345 12.23 -5.59 6.42
CA ALA A 345 11.56 -4.75 7.40
C ALA A 345 11.99 -3.29 7.19
N ILE A 346 11.02 -2.40 6.96
CA ILE A 346 11.24 -0.97 6.75
C ILE A 346 10.61 -0.20 7.90
N TYR A 347 11.46 0.54 8.61
CA TYR A 347 11.10 1.46 9.68
C TYR A 347 10.93 2.85 9.08
N LEU A 348 9.68 3.22 8.78
CA LEU A 348 9.31 4.50 8.19
C LEU A 348 9.45 5.63 9.21
N SER A 349 9.92 6.78 8.74
CA SER A 349 9.86 8.01 9.53
C SER A 349 8.44 8.52 9.66
N ASP A 350 8.24 9.40 10.63
CA ASP A 350 6.96 10.06 10.84
C ASP A 350 6.47 10.76 9.57
N TYR A 351 5.16 10.72 9.38
CA TYR A 351 4.51 11.45 8.30
C TYR A 351 4.63 12.95 8.54
N VAL A 352 5.23 13.65 7.59
CA VAL A 352 5.25 15.11 7.51
C VAL A 352 4.37 15.52 6.34
N PRO A 353 3.31 16.32 6.57
CA PRO A 353 2.51 16.86 5.48
C PRO A 353 3.39 17.63 4.50
N VAL A 354 3.26 17.32 3.22
CA VAL A 354 3.87 18.07 2.13
C VAL A 354 2.77 18.62 1.25
N ASP A 355 2.84 19.91 0.95
CA ASP A 355 1.97 20.59 -0.02
C ASP A 355 2.37 20.09 -1.42
N TYR A 356 1.96 18.87 -1.77
CA TYR A 356 2.12 18.21 -3.07
C TYR A 356 3.47 18.39 -3.80
N VAL A 357 4.31 17.35 -3.70
CA VAL A 357 5.52 17.05 -4.50
C VAL A 357 6.34 18.29 -4.88
N GLY A 358 7.14 18.78 -3.92
CA GLY A 358 8.31 19.59 -4.26
C GLY A 358 9.20 18.85 -5.27
N SER A 359 9.94 19.61 -6.08
CA SER A 359 10.84 19.07 -7.11
C SER A 359 11.67 17.90 -6.56
N ALA A 360 11.67 16.77 -7.27
CA ALA A 360 12.50 15.60 -6.95
C ALA A 360 14.00 15.85 -7.19
N LEU A 361 14.35 17.02 -7.73
CA LEU A 361 15.73 17.45 -7.88
C LEU A 361 16.21 18.05 -6.56
N PRO A 362 17.44 17.75 -6.10
CA PRO A 362 18.06 18.55 -5.06
C PRO A 362 17.96 20.02 -5.47
N GLU A 363 17.58 20.90 -4.54
CA GLU A 363 17.70 22.34 -4.76
C GLU A 363 19.11 22.60 -5.26
N ASP A 364 19.25 23.25 -6.42
CA ASP A 364 20.56 23.69 -6.91
C ASP A 364 21.15 24.57 -5.81
N SER A 365 22.06 23.99 -5.02
CA SER A 365 22.84 24.74 -4.06
C SER A 365 23.76 25.63 -4.86
N ASP A 366 23.35 26.89 -5.02
CA ASP A 366 24.13 28.05 -5.45
C ASP A 366 25.45 27.70 -6.16
N ALA A 367 25.38 27.46 -7.47
CA ALA A 367 26.55 27.62 -8.32
C ALA A 367 26.80 29.13 -8.48
N SER A 368 27.63 29.65 -7.58
CA SER A 368 28.26 30.97 -7.67
C SER A 368 29.20 31.07 -8.87
#